data_AF-A0A5N9G1Q4-F1
#
_entry.id   AF-A0A5N9G1Q4-F1
#
_cell.length_a   1.000
_cell.length_b   1.000
_cell.length_c   1.000
_cell.angle_alpha   90.00
_cell.angle_beta   90.00
_cell.angle_gamma   90.00
#
_symmetry.space_group_name_H-M   'P 1'
#
loop_
_entity.id
_entity.type
_entity.pdbx_description
1 polymer ?
#
loop_
_entity_poly.entity_id
_entity_poly.type
_entity_poly.pdbx_seq_one_letter_code
_entity_poly.pdbx_strand_id
1 'polypeptide(L)'
;MPRKKNEGPTRQLFAKISEEIYLHAKAKSAESRMSMREILEESLELYLGEKPSAASAPMNTQTTAQESIWQDEYLNRQADRPVGSPIELSEEEAKEIAKKAFL
;
A
#
# COMPACT_ATOMS: atom_id res chain seq x y z
N MET A 1 5.99 -4.92 24.55
CA MET A 1 4.53 -4.69 24.56
C MET A 1 3.86 -5.86 23.85
N PRO A 2 2.64 -6.26 24.25
CA PRO A 2 1.89 -7.30 23.54
C PRO A 2 1.65 -6.87 22.09
N ARG A 3 1.91 -7.75 21.13
CA ARG A 3 1.67 -7.49 19.71
C ARG A 3 0.17 -7.22 19.51
N LYS A 4 -0.18 -6.12 18.85
CA LYS A 4 -1.58 -5.85 18.48
C LYS A 4 -2.07 -7.01 17.61
N LYS A 5 -3.11 -7.69 18.07
CA LYS A 5 -3.73 -8.77 17.32
C LYS A 5 -4.57 -8.13 16.23
N ASN A 6 -4.38 -8.53 14.98
CA ASN A 6 -5.16 -7.99 13.87
C ASN A 6 -6.62 -8.40 14.04
N GLU A 7 -7.50 -7.42 14.14
CA GLU A 7 -8.96 -7.60 14.14
C GLU A 7 -9.48 -7.26 12.74
N GLY A 8 -9.74 -8.27 11.91
CA GLY A 8 -10.35 -8.09 10.59
C GLY A 8 -9.84 -9.06 9.51
N PRO A 9 -10.54 -9.15 8.36
CA PRO A 9 -10.11 -9.96 7.23
C PRO A 9 -8.83 -9.36 6.62
N THR A 10 -7.73 -10.12 6.63
CA THR A 10 -6.47 -9.72 6.01
C THR A 10 -6.32 -10.38 4.64
N ARG A 11 -5.76 -9.65 3.67
CA ARG A 11 -5.30 -10.21 2.38
C ARG A 11 -3.79 -10.36 2.41
N GLN A 12 -3.28 -11.48 1.93
CA GLN A 12 -1.84 -11.67 1.78
C GLN A 12 -1.39 -10.99 0.49
N LEU A 13 -0.39 -10.10 0.61
CA LEU A 13 0.21 -9.40 -0.52
C LEU A 13 1.63 -9.93 -0.74
N PHE A 14 2.00 -10.13 -2.00
CA PHE A 14 3.36 -10.45 -2.42
C PHE A 14 3.90 -9.28 -3.22
N ALA A 15 5.05 -8.75 -2.82
CA ALA A 15 5.71 -7.65 -3.50
C ALA A 15 7.15 -8.03 -3.82
N LYS A 16 7.63 -7.61 -5.00
CA LYS A 16 9.06 -7.61 -5.33
C LYS A 16 9.63 -6.27 -4.93
N ILE A 17 10.58 -6.28 -4.01
CA ILE A 17 11.26 -5.09 -3.49
C ILE A 17 12.76 -5.19 -3.76
N SER A 18 13.43 -4.04 -3.90
CA SER A 18 14.89 -4.00 -3.96
C SER A 18 15.48 -4.62 -2.69
N GLU A 19 16.56 -5.39 -2.84
CA GLU A 19 17.25 -6.04 -1.73
C GLU A 19 17.76 -5.01 -0.71
N GLU A 20 18.28 -3.88 -1.17
CA GLU A 20 18.77 -2.81 -0.30
C GLU A 20 17.65 -2.27 0.60
N ILE A 21 16.46 -2.02 0.03
CA ILE A 21 15.28 -1.54 0.76
C ILE A 21 14.85 -2.58 1.80
N TYR A 22 14.84 -3.87 1.43
CA TYR A 22 14.52 -4.95 2.35
C TYR A 22 15.49 -5.00 3.54
N LEU A 23 16.79 -4.88 3.28
CA LEU A 23 17.83 -4.90 4.32
C LEU A 23 17.70 -3.72 5.27
N HIS A 24 17.45 -2.52 4.74
CA HIS A 24 17.20 -1.33 5.55
C HIS A 24 15.93 -1.47 6.41
N ALA A 25 14.83 -1.93 5.84
CA ALA A 25 13.59 -2.17 6.58
C ALA A 25 13.77 -3.23 7.68
N LYS A 26 14.60 -4.25 7.42
CA LYS A 26 14.92 -5.31 8.38
C LYS A 26 15.77 -4.80 9.54
N ALA A 27 16.77 -3.96 9.26
CA ALA A 27 17.55 -3.29 10.30
C ALA A 27 16.64 -2.41 11.17
N LYS A 28 15.79 -1.59 10.56
CA LYS A 28 14.81 -0.74 11.25
C LYS A 28 13.86 -1.55 12.13
N SER A 29 13.39 -2.71 11.65
CA SER A 29 12.54 -3.65 12.41
C SER A 29 13.21 -4.14 13.69
N ALA A 30 14.51 -4.45 13.62
CA ALA A 30 15.27 -4.88 14.79
C ALA A 30 15.47 -3.73 15.80
N GLU A 31 15.75 -2.52 15.31
CA GLU A 31 15.97 -1.32 16.12
C GLU A 31 14.68 -0.85 16.82
N SER A 32 13.59 -0.69 16.07
CA SER A 32 12.31 -0.17 16.58
C SER A 32 11.47 -1.22 17.30
N ARG A 33 11.88 -2.50 17.24
CA ARG A 33 11.11 -3.66 17.73
C ARG A 33 9.71 -3.76 17.10
N MET A 34 9.54 -3.19 15.91
CA MET A 34 8.33 -3.28 15.10
C MET A 34 8.44 -4.44 14.12
N SER A 35 7.31 -5.01 13.73
CA SER A 35 7.26 -5.99 12.66
C SER A 35 7.51 -5.34 11.30
N MET A 36 8.06 -6.11 10.36
CA MET A 36 8.23 -5.68 8.96
C MET A 36 6.91 -5.18 8.35
N ARG A 37 5.79 -5.81 8.73
CA ARG A 37 4.44 -5.39 8.33
C ARG A 37 4.14 -3.98 8.80
N GLU A 38 4.27 -3.70 10.10
CA GLU A 38 3.97 -2.37 10.67
C GLU A 38 4.82 -1.28 10.01
N ILE A 39 6.10 -1.56 9.75
CA ILE A 39 6.99 -0.62 9.06
C ILE A 39 6.49 -0.31 7.65
N LEU A 40 6.05 -1.33 6.90
CA LEU A 40 5.51 -1.15 5.56
C LEU A 40 4.18 -0.37 5.60
N GLU A 41 3.31 -0.68 6.55
CA GLU A 41 2.03 0.03 6.74
C GLU A 41 2.27 1.52 7.06
N GLU A 42 3.10 1.84 8.05
CA GLU A 42 3.45 3.23 8.38
C GLU A 42 4.09 3.97 7.21
N SER A 43 4.98 3.29 6.46
CA SER A 43 5.65 3.90 5.30
C SER A 43 4.67 4.19 4.17
N LEU A 44 3.68 3.31 3.94
CA LEU A 44 2.64 3.50 2.95
C LEU A 44 1.68 4.62 3.35
N GLU A 45 1.26 4.67 4.62
CA GLU A 45 0.44 5.78 5.15
C GLU A 45 1.11 7.13 4.93
N LEU A 46 2.41 7.24 5.30
CA LEU A 46 3.21 8.44 5.08
C LEU A 46 3.32 8.82 3.59
N TYR A 47 3.51 7.83 2.71
CA TYR A 47 3.61 8.05 1.27
C TYR A 47 2.30 8.56 0.67
N LEU A 48 1.16 8.03 1.11
CA LEU A 48 -0.17 8.44 0.66
C LEU A 48 -0.60 9.79 1.26
N GLY A 49 0.14 10.29 2.25
CA GLY A 49 -0.16 11.55 2.95
C GLY A 49 -1.35 11.42 3.90
N GLU A 50 -1.72 10.20 4.28
CA GLU A 50 -2.71 9.96 5.33
C GLU A 50 -2.00 10.18 6.67
N LYS A 51 -2.41 11.22 7.40
CA LYS A 51 -2.03 11.33 8.82
C LYS A 51 -2.58 10.10 9.55
N PRO A 52 -1.94 9.61 10.63
CA PRO A 52 -2.48 8.53 11.43
C PRO A 52 -3.81 9.02 12.03
N SER A 53 -4.92 8.72 11.34
CA SER A 53 -6.25 9.02 11.80
C SER A 53 -6.52 8.04 12.91
N ALA A 54 -6.40 8.53 14.14
CA ALA A 54 -6.96 7.86 15.29
C ALA A 54 -8.42 7.48 14.96
N ALA A 55 -8.73 6.23 15.25
CA ALA A 55 -10.05 5.62 15.15
C ALA A 55 -10.53 5.34 13.71
N SER A 56 -10.80 4.05 13.51
CA SER A 56 -11.90 3.50 12.73
C SER A 56 -13.09 4.46 12.65
N ALA A 57 -13.10 5.33 11.65
CA ALA A 57 -14.32 6.05 11.29
C ALA A 57 -15.20 5.06 10.51
N PRO A 58 -16.51 4.96 10.81
CA PRO A 58 -17.39 4.10 10.06
C PRO A 58 -17.40 4.60 8.61
N MET A 59 -17.02 3.69 7.71
CA MET A 59 -17.00 3.86 6.28
C MET A 59 -18.39 4.30 5.83
N ASN A 60 -18.57 5.60 5.62
CA ASN A 60 -19.82 6.16 5.14
C ASN A 60 -19.92 5.76 3.68
N THR A 61 -20.74 4.74 3.40
CA THR A 61 -21.04 4.24 2.06
C THR A 61 -21.79 5.30 1.28
N GLN A 62 -21.06 6.23 0.69
CA GLN A 62 -21.50 6.95 -0.50
C GLN A 62 -20.66 6.45 -1.66
N THR A 63 -20.96 5.21 -2.02
CA THR A 63 -20.56 4.56 -3.27
C THR A 63 -21.22 5.35 -4.40
N THR A 64 -20.62 6.45 -4.84
CA THR A 64 -20.70 6.75 -6.26
C THR A 64 -20.01 5.59 -6.95
N ALA A 65 -20.64 5.03 -7.97
CA ALA A 65 -20.06 3.98 -8.80
C ALA A 65 -18.80 4.54 -9.47
N GLN A 66 -17.69 4.61 -8.74
CA GLN A 66 -16.38 4.85 -9.28
C GLN A 66 -15.98 3.52 -9.91
N GLU A 67 -15.89 3.52 -11.24
CA GLU A 67 -15.27 2.43 -12.00
C GLU A 67 -14.00 2.03 -11.25
N SER A 68 -13.93 0.74 -10.90
CA SER A 68 -12.78 0.21 -10.17
C SER A 68 -11.53 0.59 -10.95
N ILE A 69 -10.45 1.03 -10.30
CA ILE A 69 -9.20 1.30 -11.02
C ILE A 69 -8.67 0.09 -11.80
N TRP A 70 -9.12 -1.11 -11.44
CA TRP A 70 -8.81 -2.34 -12.16
C TRP A 70 -9.56 -2.46 -13.50
N GLN A 71 -10.51 -1.57 -13.78
CA GLN A 71 -11.20 -1.43 -15.07
C GLN A 71 -10.52 -0.39 -15.97
N ASP A 72 -9.49 0.30 -15.48
CA ASP A 72 -8.71 1.25 -16.26
C ASP A 72 -7.92 0.52 -17.37
N GLU A 73 -8.15 0.89 -18.62
CA GLU A 73 -7.51 0.29 -19.79
C GLU A 73 -5.99 0.50 -19.82
N TYR A 74 -5.48 1.58 -19.24
CA TYR A 74 -4.05 1.89 -19.20
C TYR A 74 -3.35 1.03 -18.15
N LEU A 75 -3.94 0.90 -16.96
CA LEU A 75 -3.43 0.01 -15.90
C LEU A 75 -3.42 -1.45 -16.35
N ASN A 76 -4.49 -1.91 -17.02
CA ASN A 76 -4.54 -3.28 -17.55
C ASN A 76 -3.47 -3.53 -18.62
N ARG A 77 -3.27 -2.58 -19.55
CA ARG A 77 -2.20 -2.66 -20.55
C ARG A 77 -0.79 -2.70 -19.96
N GLN A 78 -0.59 -2.11 -18.77
CA GLN A 78 0.67 -2.17 -18.05
C GLN A 78 0.80 -3.45 -17.21
N ALA A 79 -0.30 -3.97 -16.65
CA ALA A 79 -0.32 -5.19 -15.85
C ALA A 79 0.10 -6.44 -16.65
N ASP A 80 -0.23 -6.47 -17.95
CA ASP A 80 0.18 -7.56 -18.86
C ASP A 80 1.66 -7.48 -19.27
N ARG A 81 2.38 -6.43 -18.88
CA ARG A 81 3.81 -6.30 -19.22
C ARG A 81 4.67 -7.21 -18.35
N PRO A 82 5.76 -7.76 -18.91
CA PRO A 82 6.70 -8.54 -18.12
C PRO A 82 7.29 -7.70 -16.99
N VAL A 83 7.49 -8.35 -15.84
CA VAL A 83 8.04 -7.73 -14.64
C VAL A 83 9.40 -7.08 -14.96
N GLY A 84 9.55 -5.79 -14.64
CA GLY A 84 10.75 -5.00 -14.95
C GLY A 84 10.61 -4.08 -16.16
N SER A 85 9.46 -4.09 -16.84
CA SER A 85 9.13 -3.10 -17.88
C SER A 85 9.00 -1.70 -17.26
N PRO A 86 9.54 -0.64 -17.89
CA PRO A 86 9.33 0.73 -17.43
C PRO A 86 7.85 1.05 -17.35
N ILE A 87 7.43 1.56 -16.19
CA ILE A 87 6.09 2.07 -15.94
C ILE A 87 6.19 3.59 -16.03
N GLU A 88 5.47 4.17 -16.99
CA GLU A 88 5.33 5.60 -17.16
C GLU A 88 4.17 6.05 -16.27
N LEU A 89 4.47 6.37 -15.02
CA LEU A 89 3.54 7.00 -14.07
C LEU A 89 4.26 8.18 -13.42
N SER A 90 3.59 9.32 -13.37
CA SER A 90 4.04 10.43 -12.54
C SER A 90 3.90 10.08 -11.05
N GLU A 91 4.63 10.79 -10.18
CA GLU A 91 4.51 10.60 -8.73
C GLU A 91 3.09 10.87 -8.21
N GLU A 92 2.36 11.77 -8.86
CA GLU A 92 0.98 12.13 -8.51
C GLU A 92 0.01 11.02 -8.92
N GLU A 93 0.13 10.51 -10.15
CA GLU A 93 -0.67 9.39 -10.64
C GLU A 93 -0.44 8.13 -9.82
N ALA A 94 0.82 7.83 -9.47
CA ALA A 94 1.15 6.68 -8.63
C ALA A 94 0.46 6.76 -7.26
N LYS A 95 0.43 7.96 -6.64
CA LYS A 95 -0.30 8.20 -5.38
C LYS A 95 -1.81 8.05 -5.55
N GLU A 96 -2.38 8.56 -6.63
CA GLU A 96 -3.82 8.42 -6.89
C GLU A 96 -4.24 6.97 -7.10
N ILE A 97 -3.49 6.22 -7.92
CA ILE A 97 -3.73 4.80 -8.17
C ILE A 97 -3.64 4.02 -6.87
N ALA A 98 -2.60 4.27 -6.07
CA ALA A 98 -2.46 3.61 -4.78
C ALA A 98 -3.66 3.91 -3.86
N LYS A 99 -4.10 5.16 -3.74
CA LYS A 99 -5.28 5.52 -2.93
C LYS A 99 -6.54 4.78 -3.38
N LYS A 100 -6.82 4.78 -4.69
CA LYS A 100 -7.99 4.14 -5.27
C LYS A 100 -7.92 2.60 -5.26
N ALA A 101 -6.74 2.01 -5.13
CA ALA A 101 -6.57 0.56 -5.02
C ALA A 101 -6.96 -0.01 -3.66
N PHE A 102 -6.85 0.81 -2.60
CA PHE A 102 -7.10 0.41 -1.22
C PHE A 102 -8.44 0.90 -0.64
N LEU A 103 -9.17 1.76 -1.36
CA LEU A 103 -10.56 2.18 -1.07
C LEU A 103 -11.57 1.21 -1.69
#